data_AF-M2TT16-F1
#
_entry.id   AF-M2TT16-F1
#
_cell.length_a   1.000
_cell.length_b   1.000
_cell.length_c   1.000
_cell.angle_alpha   90.00
_cell.angle_beta   90.00
_cell.angle_gamma   90.00
#
_symmetry.space_group_name_H-M   'P 1'
#
loop_
_entity.id
_entity.type
_entity.pdbx_description
1 polymer ?
#
loop_
_entity_poly.entity_id
_entity_poly.type
_entity_poly.pdbx_seq_one_letter_code
_entity_poly.pdbx_strand_id
1 'polypeptide(L)'
;MSPPPNGKTKHHCPGRDGWVGDISPGNCVQSADGTHCKTHEIPCTQGCGKYHLASQEACRKCVGKKRADERRERAERQKAKEEESKKKDDGFFNPGKERKKPKKKDPDPEPDAGAA
;
A
#
# COMPACT_ATOMS: atom_id res chain seq x y z
N MET A 1 -17.37 -52.30 26.60
CA MET A 1 -17.86 -51.10 25.90
C MET A 1 -16.86 -49.99 26.15
N SER A 2 -15.97 -49.72 25.18
CA SER A 2 -15.02 -48.61 25.28
C SER A 2 -15.78 -47.29 25.14
N PRO A 3 -15.55 -46.29 26.01
CA PRO A 3 -16.19 -44.99 25.86
C PRO A 3 -15.75 -44.35 24.53
N PRO A 4 -16.65 -43.65 23.81
CA PRO A 4 -16.27 -42.92 22.62
C PRO A 4 -15.25 -41.83 22.99
N PRO A 5 -14.18 -41.61 22.18
CA PRO A 5 -13.27 -40.51 22.43
C PRO A 5 -14.05 -39.20 22.29
N ASN A 6 -14.15 -38.47 23.40
CA ASN A 6 -14.89 -37.22 23.52
C ASN A 6 -14.59 -36.28 22.35
N GLY A 7 -15.66 -35.92 21.64
CA GLY A 7 -15.61 -35.17 20.41
C GLY A 7 -15.16 -33.72 20.61
N LYS A 8 -14.02 -33.40 20.00
CA LYS A 8 -13.89 -32.31 19.02
C LYS A 8 -14.40 -30.92 19.46
N THR A 9 -13.51 -30.14 20.05
CA THR A 9 -13.05 -28.93 19.33
C THR A 9 -11.67 -29.24 18.80
N LYS A 10 -11.62 -29.86 17.60
CA LYS A 10 -10.41 -29.91 16.80
C LYS A 10 -10.08 -28.46 16.45
N HIS A 11 -9.38 -27.75 17.33
CA HIS A 11 -8.77 -26.51 16.92
C HIS A 11 -7.86 -26.88 15.74
N HIS A 12 -8.19 -26.35 14.57
CA HIS A 12 -7.43 -26.59 13.35
C HIS A 12 -6.13 -25.80 13.47
N CYS A 13 -5.21 -26.28 14.31
CA CYS A 13 -3.86 -25.77 14.41
C CYS A 13 -3.03 -26.36 13.27
N PRO A 14 -2.44 -25.54 12.39
CA PRO A 14 -1.49 -26.02 11.38
C PRO A 14 -0.32 -26.82 11.98
N GLY A 15 0.06 -26.49 13.22
CA GLY A 15 1.10 -27.22 13.97
C GLY A 15 0.69 -28.61 14.45
N ARG A 16 -0.56 -29.04 14.27
CA ARG A 16 -0.96 -30.42 14.57
C ARG A 16 -0.35 -31.41 13.58
N ASP A 17 -0.29 -31.04 12.31
CA ASP A 17 0.08 -31.92 11.21
C ASP A 17 1.43 -31.52 10.57
N GLY A 18 2.05 -30.42 11.01
CA GLY A 18 3.31 -29.92 10.45
C GLY A 18 4.14 -29.08 11.43
N TRP A 19 5.37 -28.77 11.03
CA TRP A 19 6.28 -27.94 11.82
C TRP A 19 5.88 -26.46 11.76
N VAL A 20 5.98 -25.77 12.90
CA VAL A 20 5.75 -24.32 12.98
C VAL A 20 7.05 -23.66 13.43
N GLY A 21 7.89 -23.29 12.46
CA GLY A 21 9.25 -22.85 12.75
C GLY A 21 10.02 -24.00 13.38
N ASP A 22 10.58 -23.76 14.56
CA ASP A 22 11.31 -24.78 15.34
C ASP A 22 10.41 -25.61 16.27
N ILE A 23 9.10 -25.35 16.28
CA ILE A 23 8.13 -26.06 17.13
C ILE A 23 7.67 -27.33 16.43
N SER A 24 7.81 -28.47 17.11
CA SER A 24 7.46 -29.78 16.58
C SER A 24 5.95 -29.94 16.32
N PRO A 25 5.57 -30.84 15.39
CA PRO A 25 4.18 -31.18 15.16
C PRO A 25 3.54 -31.86 16.38
N GLY A 26 2.24 -31.64 16.58
CA GLY A 26 1.50 -32.23 17.69
C GLY A 26 1.62 -31.44 19.00
N ASN A 27 1.28 -32.06 20.14
CA ASN A 27 1.26 -31.39 21.46
C ASN A 27 0.44 -30.09 21.50
N CYS A 28 -0.63 -30.03 20.70
CA CYS A 28 -1.43 -28.84 20.58
C CYS A 28 -2.28 -28.64 21.84
N VAL A 29 -2.01 -27.58 22.60
CA VAL A 29 -2.79 -27.21 23.78
C VAL A 29 -3.77 -26.11 23.40
N GLN A 30 -5.07 -26.38 23.50
CA GLN A 30 -6.09 -25.36 23.21
C GLN A 30 -6.15 -24.32 24.34
N SER A 31 -6.41 -23.06 24.00
CA SER A 31 -6.67 -22.01 24.98
C SER A 31 -7.95 -22.29 25.79
N ALA A 32 -8.08 -21.67 26.97
CA ALA A 32 -9.25 -21.86 27.83
C ALA A 32 -10.55 -21.43 27.11
N ASP A 33 -10.47 -20.38 26.29
CA ASP A 33 -11.58 -19.86 25.49
C ASP A 33 -11.79 -20.63 24.18
N GLY A 34 -10.96 -21.63 23.90
CA GLY A 34 -11.05 -22.44 22.69
C GLY A 34 -10.57 -21.77 21.40
N THR A 35 -10.06 -20.54 21.49
CA THR A 35 -9.82 -19.65 20.33
C THR A 35 -8.52 -19.91 19.56
N HIS A 36 -7.48 -20.40 20.23
CA HIS A 36 -6.15 -20.58 19.63
C HIS A 36 -5.38 -21.72 20.29
N CYS A 37 -4.31 -22.17 19.65
CA CYS A 37 -3.32 -23.09 20.19
C CYS A 37 -2.27 -22.33 21.01
N LYS A 38 -2.13 -22.65 22.28
CA LYS A 38 -1.09 -22.10 23.17
C LYS A 38 0.33 -22.53 22.76
N THR A 39 0.45 -23.64 22.04
CA THR A 39 1.75 -24.20 21.64
C THR A 39 2.28 -23.54 20.36
N HIS A 40 1.43 -23.41 19.34
CA HIS A 40 1.87 -23.03 18.00
C HIS A 40 1.43 -21.63 17.58
N GLU A 41 0.56 -20.98 18.34
CA GLU A 41 0.07 -19.64 18.04
C GLU A 41 0.45 -18.65 19.14
N ILE A 42 0.73 -17.42 18.74
CA ILE A 42 1.08 -16.30 19.61
C ILE A 42 0.19 -15.10 19.32
N PRO A 43 -0.06 -14.23 20.32
CA PRO A 43 -0.82 -12.99 20.09
C PRO A 43 -0.05 -12.06 19.16
N CYS A 44 -0.79 -11.37 18.29
CA CYS A 44 -0.20 -10.44 17.34
C CYS A 44 0.41 -9.24 18.05
N THR A 45 1.70 -9.04 17.82
CA THR A 45 2.52 -7.95 18.37
C THR A 45 2.03 -6.54 17.99
N GLN A 46 1.25 -6.40 16.92
CA GLN A 46 0.67 -5.14 16.48
C GLN A 46 -0.61 -4.73 17.25
N GLY A 47 -0.98 -5.46 18.30
CA GLY A 47 -2.11 -5.10 19.17
C GLY A 47 -3.49 -5.28 18.55
N CYS A 48 -3.62 -6.04 17.46
CA CYS A 48 -4.91 -6.22 16.78
C CYS A 48 -5.82 -7.29 17.42
N GLY A 49 -5.42 -7.86 18.56
CA GLY A 49 -6.17 -8.88 19.30
C GLY A 49 -6.33 -10.23 18.58
N LYS A 50 -5.60 -10.47 17.48
CA LYS A 50 -5.61 -11.74 16.75
C LYS A 50 -4.38 -12.57 17.07
N TYR A 51 -4.47 -13.87 16.79
CA TYR A 51 -3.36 -14.81 16.90
C TYR A 51 -2.78 -15.12 15.52
N HIS A 52 -1.53 -15.54 15.50
CA HIS A 52 -0.86 -16.10 14.33
C HIS A 52 0.10 -17.19 14.75
N LEU A 53 0.55 -17.99 13.79
CA LEU A 53 1.59 -18.99 14.04
C LEU A 53 2.84 -18.32 14.64
N ALA A 54 3.48 -18.99 15.59
CA ALA A 54 4.71 -18.53 16.23
C ALA A 54 5.85 -18.29 15.21
N SER A 55 5.81 -18.99 14.07
CA SER A 55 6.75 -18.82 12.96
C SER A 55 6.48 -17.58 12.09
N GLN A 56 5.33 -16.93 12.24
CA GLN A 56 4.97 -15.72 11.50
C GLN A 56 5.29 -14.48 12.33
N GLU A 57 5.74 -13.41 11.68
CA GLU A 57 6.06 -12.13 12.34
C GLU A 57 4.81 -11.41 12.86
N ALA A 58 3.70 -11.51 12.13
CA ALA A 58 2.44 -10.85 12.47
C ALA A 58 1.25 -11.60 11.87
N CYS A 59 0.04 -11.27 12.35
CA CYS A 59 -1.16 -11.86 11.78
C CYS A 59 -1.40 -11.40 10.34
N ARG A 60 -2.06 -12.25 9.54
CA ARG A 60 -2.33 -11.98 8.11
C ARG A 60 -3.01 -10.63 7.85
N LYS A 61 -3.89 -10.17 8.76
CA LYS A 61 -4.58 -8.88 8.61
C LYS A 61 -3.59 -7.71 8.73
N CYS A 62 -2.71 -7.76 9.72
CA CYS A 62 -1.66 -6.77 9.94
C CYS A 62 -0.63 -6.76 8.80
N VAL A 63 -0.21 -7.94 8.34
CA VAL A 63 0.67 -8.06 7.17
C VAL A 63 -0.01 -7.49 5.92
N GLY A 64 -1.30 -7.79 5.72
CA GLY A 64 -2.08 -7.25 4.61
C GLY A 64 -2.17 -5.72 4.64
N LYS A 65 -2.41 -5.13 5.82
CA LYS A 65 -2.43 -3.67 6.00
C LYS A 65 -1.09 -3.04 5.64
N LYS A 66 0.01 -3.55 6.21
CA LYS A 66 1.37 -3.07 5.87
C LYS A 66 1.62 -3.10 4.36
N ARG A 67 1.33 -4.23 3.71
CA ARG A 67 1.51 -4.37 2.25
C ARG A 67 0.62 -3.43 1.43
N ALA A 68 -0.59 -3.14 1.91
CA ALA A 68 -1.48 -2.19 1.24
C ALA A 68 -0.97 -0.75 1.36
N ASP A 69 -0.48 -0.36 2.54
CA ASP A 69 0.13 0.95 2.76
C ASP A 69 1.41 1.12 1.92
N GLU A 70 2.30 0.12 1.86
CA GLU A 70 3.49 0.12 1.00
C GLU A 70 3.12 0.24 -0.49
N ARG A 71 2.05 -0.43 -0.93
CA ARG A 71 1.56 -0.33 -2.30
C ARG A 71 1.04 1.06 -2.61
N ARG A 72 0.31 1.69 -1.67
CA ARG A 72 -0.20 3.06 -1.83
C ARG A 72 0.96 4.05 -1.95
N GLU A 73 1.95 3.95 -1.07
CA GLU A 73 3.13 4.81 -1.10
C GLU A 73 3.91 4.65 -2.42
N ARG A 74 4.09 3.41 -2.89
CA ARG A 74 4.75 3.18 -4.18
C ARG A 74 3.97 3.79 -5.34
N ALA A 75 2.64 3.68 -5.34
CA ALA A 75 1.80 4.26 -6.38
C ALA A 75 1.87 5.80 -6.37
N GLU A 76 1.86 6.43 -5.19
CA GLU A 76 2.00 7.88 -5.06
C GLU A 76 3.38 8.37 -5.55
N ARG A 77 4.45 7.66 -5.19
CA ARG A 77 5.81 7.95 -5.69
C ARG A 77 5.92 7.80 -7.21
N GLN A 78 5.23 6.82 -7.81
CA GLN A 78 5.21 6.64 -9.26
C GLN A 78 4.43 7.76 -9.96
N LYS A 79 3.23 8.10 -9.45
CA LYS A 79 2.44 9.22 -9.99
C LYS A 79 3.21 10.53 -9.97
N ALA A 80 3.91 10.83 -8.88
CA ALA A 80 4.73 12.06 -8.79
C ALA A 80 5.83 12.10 -9.88
N LYS A 81 6.49 10.96 -10.15
CA LYS A 81 7.49 10.86 -11.22
C LYS A 81 6.87 10.99 -12.61
N GLU A 82 5.70 10.38 -12.83
CA GLU A 82 4.97 10.50 -14.09
C GLU A 82 4.52 11.94 -14.36
N GLU A 83 3.96 12.63 -13.35
CA GLU A 83 3.58 14.04 -13.49
C GLU A 83 4.78 14.96 -13.78
N GLU A 84 5.93 14.71 -13.14
CA GLU A 84 7.16 15.45 -13.42
C GLU A 84 7.66 15.20 -14.86
N SER A 85 7.66 13.94 -15.30
CA SER A 85 8.06 13.58 -16.67
C SER A 85 7.13 14.18 -17.71
N LYS A 86 5.81 14.17 -17.46
CA LYS A 86 4.79 14.73 -18.36
C LYS A 86 4.92 16.24 -18.50
N LYS A 87 5.24 16.96 -17.42
CA LYS A 87 5.53 18.42 -17.50
C LYS A 87 6.76 18.72 -18.35
N LYS A 88 7.80 17.88 -18.28
CA LYS A 88 9.02 18.05 -19.10
C LYS A 88 8.76 17.76 -20.57
N ASP A 89 7.98 16.71 -20.86
CA ASP A 89 7.64 16.31 -22.23
C ASP A 89 6.72 17.33 -22.93
N ASP A 90 5.70 17.84 -22.24
CA ASP A 90 4.79 18.87 -22.76
C ASP A 90 5.55 20.17 -23.12
N GLY A 91 6.50 20.59 -22.29
CA GLY A 91 7.36 21.73 -22.57
C GLY A 91 8.37 21.51 -23.70
N PHE A 92 8.76 20.26 -23.97
CA PHE A 92 9.68 19.90 -25.07
C PHE A 92 8.96 19.85 -26.42
N PHE A 93 7.79 19.21 -26.49
CA PHE A 93 7.02 19.09 -27.73
C PHE A 93 6.18 20.33 -28.05
N ASN A 94 5.85 21.14 -27.04
CA ASN A 94 5.04 22.35 -27.19
C ASN A 94 5.77 23.57 -26.60
N PRO A 95 6.96 23.93 -27.14
CA PRO A 95 7.68 25.09 -26.65
C PRO A 95 6.79 26.32 -26.84
N GLY A 96 6.53 27.02 -25.73
CA GLY A 96 5.60 28.14 -25.69
C GLY A 96 5.92 29.14 -26.80
N LYS A 97 5.00 29.30 -27.76
CA LYS A 97 5.12 30.33 -28.79
C LYS A 97 5.18 31.69 -28.08
N GLU A 98 6.35 32.32 -28.07
CA GLU A 98 6.47 33.73 -27.70
C GLU A 98 5.45 34.50 -28.53
N ARG A 99 4.37 34.94 -27.86
CA ARG A 99 3.36 35.78 -28.48
C ARG A 99 4.03 37.12 -28.80
N LYS A 100 4.49 37.28 -30.05
CA LYS A 100 4.88 38.60 -30.59
C LYS A 100 3.71 39.56 -30.38
N LYS A 101 3.89 40.47 -29.43
CA LYS A 101 2.97 41.58 -29.16
C LYS A 101 2.81 42.38 -30.47
N PRO A 102 1.58 42.61 -30.97
CA PRO A 102 1.40 43.41 -32.18
C PRO A 102 1.98 44.80 -31.94
N LYS A 103 2.91 45.27 -32.79
CA LYS A 103 3.33 46.68 -32.80
C LYS A 103 2.09 47.53 -33.09
N LYS A 104 1.78 48.48 -32.20
CA LYS A 104 0.81 49.55 -32.50
C LYS A 104 1.28 50.23 -33.78
N LYS A 105 0.38 50.37 -34.76
CA LYS A 105 0.61 51.21 -35.94
C LYS A 105 0.69 52.66 -35.47
N ASP A 106 1.80 53.31 -35.78
CA ASP A 106 1.94 54.75 -35.62
C ASP A 106 0.89 55.48 -36.49
N PRO A 107 0.19 56.51 -35.98
CA PRO A 107 -0.67 57.34 -36.81
C PRO A 107 0.18 58.18 -37.77
N ASP A 108 -0.28 58.20 -39.01
CA ASP A 108 0.21 58.95 -40.17
C ASP A 108 0.43 60.45 -39.83
N PRO A 109 1.60 61.06 -40.14
CA PRO A 109 1.79 62.48 -39.93
C PRO A 109 1.05 63.29 -41.02
N GLU A 110 0.13 64.17 -40.57
CA GLU A 110 -0.56 65.13 -41.43
C GLU A 110 0.43 65.97 -42.28
N PRO A 111 0.10 66.25 -43.55
CA PRO A 111 0.93 67.13 -44.36
C PRO A 111 0.81 68.58 -43.89
N ASP A 112 1.99 69.14 -43.64
CA ASP A 112 2.30 70.56 -43.47
C ASP A 112 1.57 71.43 -44.51
N ALA A 113 0.62 72.26 -44.05
CA ALA A 113 0.05 73.35 -44.82
C ALA A 113 0.75 74.66 -44.41
N GLY A 114 1.98 74.82 -44.88
CA GLY A 114 2.69 76.10 -44.87
C GLY A 114 2.04 77.12 -45.82
N ALA A 115 1.65 78.25 -45.22
CA ALA A 115 1.76 79.63 -45.70
C ALA A 115 1.57 79.96 -47.20
N ALA A 116 0.55 80.80 -47.48
CA ALA A 116 0.67 82.05 -48.23
C ALA A 116 -0.52 82.97 -47.94
#